data_AF-A0A957P1V0-F1
#
_entry.id   AF-A0A957P1V0-F1
#
_cell.length_a   1.000
_cell.length_b   1.000
_cell.length_c   1.000
_cell.angle_alpha   90.00
_cell.angle_beta   90.00
_cell.angle_gamma   90.00
#
_symmetry.space_group_name_H-M   'P 1'
#
loop_
_entity.id
_entity.type
_entity.pdbx_description
1 polymer ?
#
loop_
_entity_poly.entity_id
_entity_poly.type
_entity_poly.pdbx_seq_one_letter_code
_entity_poly.pdbx_strand_id
1 'polypeptide(L)'
;MQIRDKMKADLTRAMKARQTHVVEALRSVLGAIDNAEAVPITSTTWVEPAPGQRNEAPRKVLSADDIRQIVQREVDERRAASRNYTNLQQLDEAA
;
A
#
# COMPACT_ATOMS: atom_id res chain seq x y z
N MET A 1 -13.80 -8.43 4.54
CA MET A 1 -12.52 -9.12 4.80
C MET A 1 -12.00 -9.98 3.63
N GLN A 2 -12.86 -10.57 2.78
CA GLN A 2 -12.46 -11.50 1.71
C GLN A 2 -11.40 -11.01 0.69
N ILE A 3 -11.34 -9.72 0.37
CA ILE A 3 -10.39 -9.19 -0.64
C ILE A 3 -8.95 -9.26 -0.15
N ARG A 4 -8.70 -8.93 1.13
CA ARG A 4 -7.36 -8.96 1.73
C ARG A 4 -6.81 -10.39 1.79
N ASP A 5 -7.66 -11.34 2.15
CA ASP A 5 -7.27 -12.76 2.23
C ASP A 5 -6.92 -13.31 0.85
N LYS A 6 -7.69 -12.92 -0.18
CA LYS A 6 -7.38 -13.25 -1.57
C LYS A 6 -6.04 -12.65 -2.03
N MET A 7 -5.78 -11.36 -1.73
CA MET A 7 -4.51 -10.71 -2.05
C MET A 7 -3.30 -11.38 -1.35
N LYS A 8 -3.45 -11.79 -0.09
CA LYS A 8 -2.41 -12.54 0.64
C LYS A 8 -2.15 -13.92 0.03
N ALA A 9 -3.21 -14.60 -0.41
CA ALA A 9 -3.09 -15.87 -1.10
C ALA A 9 -2.37 -15.71 -2.46
N ASP A 10 -2.73 -14.68 -3.22
CA ASP A 10 -2.11 -14.37 -4.51
C ASP A 10 -0.63 -13.93 -4.35
N LEU A 11 -0.30 -13.20 -3.29
CA LEU A 11 1.09 -12.87 -2.94
C LEU A 11 1.92 -14.14 -2.68
N THR A 12 1.35 -15.07 -1.91
CA THR A 12 2.00 -16.36 -1.64
C THR A 12 2.27 -17.13 -2.92
N ARG A 13 1.31 -17.14 -3.86
CA ARG A 13 1.47 -17.78 -5.18
C ARG A 13 2.55 -17.09 -6.02
N ALA A 14 2.54 -15.76 -6.09
CA ALA A 14 3.52 -14.98 -6.83
C ALA A 14 4.95 -15.19 -6.31
N MET A 15 5.12 -15.26 -4.99
CA MET A 15 6.41 -15.58 -4.36
C MET A 15 6.92 -16.97 -4.76
N LYS A 16 6.05 -17.99 -4.74
CA LYS A 16 6.40 -19.36 -5.17
C LYS A 16 6.76 -19.42 -6.66
N ALA A 17 6.06 -18.65 -7.49
CA ALA A 17 6.32 -18.54 -8.92
C ALA A 17 7.51 -17.62 -9.26
N ARG A 18 8.18 -17.01 -8.26
CA ARG A 18 9.28 -16.04 -8.43
C ARG A 18 8.92 -14.86 -9.33
N GLN A 19 7.67 -14.43 -9.29
CA GLN A 19 7.18 -13.29 -10.06
C GLN A 19 7.46 -11.98 -9.30
N THR A 20 8.72 -11.52 -9.34
CA THR A 20 9.21 -10.38 -8.54
C THR A 20 8.35 -9.13 -8.68
N HIS A 21 7.96 -8.76 -9.90
CA HIS A 21 7.11 -7.60 -10.17
C HIS A 21 5.72 -7.71 -9.53
N VAL A 22 5.12 -8.90 -9.55
CA VAL A 22 3.80 -9.17 -8.94
C VAL A 22 3.90 -9.10 -7.41
N VAL A 23 4.99 -9.64 -6.85
CA VAL A 23 5.26 -9.59 -5.40
C VAL A 23 5.39 -8.15 -4.91
N GLU A 24 6.14 -7.32 -5.62
CA GLU A 24 6.31 -5.90 -5.27
C GLU A 24 4.99 -5.14 -5.33
N ALA A 25 4.21 -5.32 -6.40
CA ALA A 25 2.90 -4.69 -6.55
C ALA A 25 1.94 -5.08 -5.42
N LEU A 26 1.83 -6.38 -5.13
CA LEU A 26 0.92 -6.89 -4.07
C LEU A 26 1.34 -6.41 -2.67
N ARG A 27 2.64 -6.38 -2.37
CA ARG A 27 3.14 -5.87 -1.08
C ARG A 27 2.84 -4.39 -0.89
N SER A 28 3.06 -3.59 -1.93
CA SER A 28 2.79 -2.16 -1.86
C SER A 28 1.30 -1.87 -1.68
N VAL A 29 0.41 -2.56 -2.40
CA VAL A 29 -1.04 -2.40 -2.24
C VAL A 29 -1.50 -2.83 -0.83
N LEU A 30 -0.98 -3.95 -0.31
CA LEU A 30 -1.29 -4.38 1.06
C LEU A 30 -0.82 -3.35 2.09
N GLY A 31 0.38 -2.78 1.92
CA GLY A 31 0.89 -1.71 2.78
C GLY A 31 0.05 -0.43 2.71
N ALA A 32 -0.42 -0.04 1.53
CA ALA A 32 -1.32 1.10 1.36
C ALA A 32 -2.66 0.92 2.08
N ILE A 33 -3.20 -0.31 2.07
CA ILE A 33 -4.42 -0.65 2.84
C ILE A 33 -4.13 -0.59 4.34
N ASP A 34 -3.01 -1.15 4.80
CA ASP A 34 -2.62 -1.11 6.22
C ASP A 34 -2.44 0.35 6.69
N ASN A 35 -1.85 1.21 5.87
CA ASN A 35 -1.71 2.63 6.14
C ASN A 35 -3.06 3.37 6.14
N ALA A 36 -4.00 3.00 5.27
CA ALA A 36 -5.34 3.59 5.25
C ALA A 36 -6.22 3.13 6.42
N GLU A 37 -5.94 1.96 7.00
CA GLU A 37 -6.52 1.51 8.27
C GLU A 37 -5.92 2.23 9.48
N ALA A 38 -4.77 2.89 9.33
CA ALA A 38 -4.16 3.67 10.39
C ALA A 38 -4.98 4.95 10.66
N VAL A 39 -5.31 5.18 11.93
CA VAL A 39 -5.97 6.41 12.37
C VAL A 39 -4.92 7.54 12.43
N PRO A 40 -5.23 8.75 11.93
CA PRO A 40 -4.32 9.89 12.05
C PRO A 40 -4.02 10.18 13.52
N ILE A 41 -2.74 10.23 13.88
CA ILE A 41 -2.31 10.64 15.21
C ILE A 41 -2.41 12.16 15.26
N THR A 42 -3.46 12.70 15.88
CA THR A 42 -3.69 14.15 16.02
C THR A 42 -2.79 14.81 17.05
N SER A 43 -2.01 14.02 17.80
CA SER A 43 -1.08 14.47 18.84
C SER A 43 0.33 13.95 18.52
N THR A 44 1.29 14.86 18.36
CA THR A 44 2.73 14.54 18.33
C THR A 44 3.35 14.52 19.72
N THR A 45 2.56 14.66 20.79
CA THR A 45 3.06 14.56 22.15
C THR A 45 3.52 13.14 22.41
N TRP A 46 4.83 12.96 22.53
CA TRP A 46 5.42 11.69 22.90
C TRP A 46 5.02 11.37 24.35
N VAL A 47 4.38 10.22 24.54
CA VAL A 47 4.04 9.68 25.86
C VAL A 47 4.93 8.48 26.11
N GLU A 48 5.65 8.49 27.23
CA GLU A 48 6.49 7.36 27.64
C GLU A 48 5.63 6.09 27.78
N PRO A 49 5.98 4.97 27.12
CA PRO A 49 5.19 3.75 27.21
C PRO A 49 5.20 3.23 28.66
N ALA A 50 4.03 3.18 29.29
CA ALA A 50 3.91 2.56 30.60
C ALA A 50 4.15 1.03 30.49
N PRO A 51 4.92 0.40 31.41
CA PRO A 51 5.13 -1.04 31.41
C PRO A 51 3.79 -1.80 31.39
N GLY A 52 3.57 -2.60 30.33
CA GLY A 52 2.36 -3.42 30.17
C GLY A 52 1.22 -2.77 29.36
N GLN A 53 1.35 -1.51 28.91
CA GLN A 53 0.38 -0.90 27.99
C GLN A 53 0.82 -0.97 26.53
N ARG A 54 -0.10 -1.39 25.65
CA ARG A 54 0.04 -1.27 24.19
C ARG A 54 -0.64 0.02 23.74
N ASN A 55 0.14 0.96 23.21
CA ASN A 55 -0.38 2.19 22.58
C ASN A 55 -0.85 1.91 21.13
N GLU A 56 -1.65 0.86 20.93
CA GLU A 56 -2.22 0.52 19.62
C GLU A 56 -3.52 1.30 19.42
N ALA A 57 -3.55 2.19 18.42
CA ALA A 57 -4.78 2.87 18.00
C ALA A 57 -5.75 1.86 17.35
N PRO A 58 -7.06 1.96 17.61
CA PRO A 58 -8.04 1.09 16.98
C PRO A 58 -8.04 1.30 15.46
N ARG A 59 -7.81 0.24 14.70
CA ARG A 59 -7.77 0.29 13.22
C ARG A 59 -9.13 0.69 12.66
N LYS A 60 -9.14 1.57 11.67
CA LYS A 60 -10.36 1.96 10.95
C LYS A 60 -10.88 0.76 10.16
N VAL A 61 -12.17 0.45 10.29
CA VAL A 61 -12.82 -0.58 9.47
C VAL A 61 -13.06 0.01 8.08
N LEU A 62 -12.34 -0.48 7.08
CA LEU A 62 -12.55 -0.10 5.69
C LEU A 62 -13.65 -0.96 5.06
N SER A 63 -14.55 -0.33 4.31
CA SER A 63 -15.52 -1.02 3.47
C SER A 63 -14.84 -1.63 2.24
N ALA A 64 -15.54 -2.51 1.51
CA ALA A 64 -15.03 -3.06 0.26
C ALA A 64 -14.81 -1.97 -0.81
N ASP A 65 -15.61 -0.89 -0.78
CA ASP A 65 -15.48 0.24 -1.70
C ASP A 65 -14.27 1.10 -1.37
N ASP A 66 -13.97 1.31 -0.09
CA ASP A 66 -12.75 2.01 0.33
C ASP A 66 -11.50 1.26 -0.15
N ILE A 67 -11.50 -0.07 0.00
CA ILE A 67 -10.40 -0.91 -0.49
C ILE A 67 -10.27 -0.79 -2.02
N ARG A 68 -11.39 -0.81 -2.75
CA ARG A 68 -11.38 -0.63 -4.22
C ARG A 68 -10.81 0.74 -4.62
N GLN A 69 -11.20 1.81 -3.94
CA GLN A 69 -10.69 3.16 -4.22
C GLN A 69 -9.19 3.28 -3.96
N ILE A 70 -8.69 2.69 -2.87
CA ILE A 70 -7.26 2.64 -2.56
C ILE A 70 -6.50 1.93 -3.68
N VAL A 71 -6.98 0.75 -4.10
CA VAL A 71 -6.37 -0.02 -5.19
C VAL A 71 -6.38 0.78 -6.51
N GLN A 72 -7.47 1.47 -6.83
CA GLN A 72 -7.57 2.25 -8.05
C GLN A 72 -6.57 3.41 -8.08
N ARG A 73 -6.45 4.15 -6.96
CA ARG A 73 -5.45 5.22 -6.82
C ARG A 73 -4.02 4.69 -7.01
N GLU A 74 -3.70 3.56 -6.38
CA GLU A 74 -2.39 2.91 -6.51
C GLU A 74 -2.05 2.48 -7.95
N VAL A 75 -3.07 2.11 -8.74
CA VAL A 75 -2.93 1.83 -10.18
C VAL A 75 -2.68 3.13 -10.96
N ASP A 76 -3.42 4.18 -10.65
CA ASP A 76 -3.30 5.46 -11.36
C ASP A 76 -1.96 6.15 -11.08
N GLU A 77 -1.44 6.06 -9.86
CA GLU A 77 -0.11 6.55 -9.48
C GLU A 77 1.01 5.80 -10.23
N ARG A 78 0.94 4.47 -10.33
CA ARG A 78 1.92 3.68 -11.12
C ARG A 78 1.88 4.02 -12.60
N ARG A 79 0.69 4.27 -13.16
CA ARG A 79 0.51 4.72 -14.55
C ARG A 79 1.06 6.13 -14.75
N ALA A 80 0.86 7.04 -13.80
CA ALA A 80 1.43 8.38 -13.83
C ALA A 80 2.97 8.32 -13.76
N ALA A 81 3.53 7.53 -12.85
CA ALA A 81 4.97 7.34 -12.74
C ALA A 81 5.57 6.75 -14.04
N SER A 82 4.93 5.74 -14.64
CA SER A 82 5.38 5.18 -15.93
C SER A 82 5.40 6.24 -17.04
N ARG A 83 4.35 7.07 -17.16
CA ARG A 83 4.32 8.17 -18.14
C ARG A 83 5.43 9.19 -17.89
N ASN A 84 5.71 9.52 -16.63
CA ASN A 84 6.78 10.44 -16.28
C ASN A 84 8.16 9.87 -16.65
N TYR A 85 8.41 8.57 -16.42
CA TYR A 85 9.65 7.94 -16.85
C TYR A 85 9.80 7.88 -18.38
N THR A 86 8.73 7.60 -19.13
CA THR A 86 8.76 7.66 -20.60
C THR A 86 9.08 9.07 -21.10
N ASN A 87 8.49 10.10 -20.49
CA ASN A 87 8.76 11.49 -20.85
C ASN A 87 10.20 11.89 -20.52
N LEU A 88 10.75 11.46 -19.37
CA LEU A 88 12.16 11.71 -19.03
C LEU A 88 13.12 11.02 -20.00
N GLN A 89 12.88 9.76 -20.37
CA GLN A 89 13.72 9.06 -21.36
C GLN A 89 13.69 9.74 -22.74
N GLN A 90 12.54 10.25 -23.17
CA GLN A 90 12.44 11.00 -24.43
C GLN A 90 13.18 12.34 -24.39
N LEU A 91 13.27 12.99 -23.22
CA LEU A 91 14.03 14.22 -23.05
C LEU A 91 15.54 13.97 -23.03
N ASP A 92 15.99 12.88 -22.41
CA ASP A 92 17.40 12.46 -22.40
C ASP A 92 17.88 12.03 -23.80
N GLU A 93 17.02 11.39 -24.62
CA GLU A 93 17.36 11.01 -26.01
C GLU A 93 17.39 12.20 -26.99
N ALA A 94 16.73 13.32 -26.65
CA ALA A 94 16.64 14.50 -27.51
C ALA A 94 17.77 15.53 -27.28
N ALA A 95 18.69 15.28 -26.33
CA ALA A 95 19.82 16.15 -25.98
C ALA A 95 21.14 15.66 -26.59
#